data_AF-A0A2U1C657-F1
#
_entry.id   AF-A0A2U1C657-F1
#
_cell.length_a   1.000
_cell.length_b   1.000
_cell.length_c   1.000
_cell.angle_alpha   90.00
_cell.angle_beta   90.00
_cell.angle_gamma   90.00
#
_symmetry.space_group_name_H-M   'P 1'
#
loop_
_entity.id
_entity.type
_entity.pdbx_description
1 polymer ?
#
loop_
_entity_poly.entity_id
_entity_poly.type
_entity_poly.pdbx_seq_one_letter_code
_entity_poly.pdbx_strand_id
1 'polypeptide(L)'
;MKPLWMAATACAVLVSACSKSEPDAAPMAPGAPAAAQKTAAQKASAPTYPRVAIDTDAGLFWFEPRRCSIAQEPGNSEVSYSIEGAGQSPDGQPIYVTVQDEDNNPAQGPELRINVGTDQPRKTPEVVWIANDGSADSLRVPAAKTTVQGATLEVQRVVFTRSGSDRLTAQGPVRIDCTQR
;
A
#
# COMPACT_ATOMS: atom_id res chain seq x y z
N MET A 1 -50.42 28.54 -30.50
CA MET A 1 -50.27 30.01 -30.56
C MET A 1 -48.99 30.39 -29.83
N LYS A 2 -48.00 30.96 -30.53
CA LYS A 2 -46.89 31.76 -29.97
C LYS A 2 -47.34 33.23 -29.92
N PRO A 3 -46.78 34.09 -29.04
CA PRO A 3 -45.58 34.91 -29.37
C PRO A 3 -44.52 34.91 -28.24
N LEU A 4 -43.19 34.92 -28.50
CA LEU A 4 -42.25 35.99 -28.96
C LEU A 4 -41.88 37.02 -27.86
N TRP A 5 -40.64 36.99 -27.31
CA TRP A 5 -39.44 37.84 -27.61
C TRP A 5 -39.33 39.05 -26.64
N MET A 6 -38.18 39.59 -26.17
CA MET A 6 -36.87 39.99 -26.74
C MET A 6 -35.80 40.15 -25.62
N ALA A 7 -34.51 39.76 -25.82
CA ALA A 7 -33.29 40.57 -26.17
C ALA A 7 -32.65 41.35 -24.99
N ALA A 8 -31.33 41.59 -24.84
CA ALA A 8 -30.17 41.85 -25.72
C ALA A 8 -28.85 41.45 -24.98
N THR A 9 -27.70 41.03 -25.55
CA THR A 9 -26.75 41.50 -26.60
C THR A 9 -25.78 42.63 -26.20
N ALA A 10 -24.46 42.33 -26.17
CA ALA A 10 -23.31 43.10 -26.76
C ALA A 10 -21.96 42.53 -26.22
N CYS A 11 -21.08 41.89 -27.02
CA CYS A 11 -20.01 42.45 -27.91
C CYS A 11 -19.03 43.40 -27.21
N ALA A 12 -17.79 42.98 -26.86
CA ALA A 12 -16.58 42.80 -27.67
C ALA A 12 -15.91 44.10 -28.14
N VAL A 13 -14.62 44.34 -27.79
CA VAL A 13 -13.60 45.02 -28.64
C VAL A 13 -12.17 44.65 -28.18
N LEU A 14 -11.36 44.14 -29.11
CA LEU A 14 -9.88 44.11 -29.14
C LEU A 14 -9.35 45.44 -29.70
N VAL A 15 -8.23 45.98 -29.21
CA VAL A 15 -7.40 46.92 -29.98
C VAL A 15 -5.91 46.63 -29.79
N SER A 16 -5.21 46.73 -30.93
CA SER A 16 -3.84 46.35 -31.24
C SER A 16 -2.87 47.55 -31.15
N ALA A 17 -1.59 47.23 -30.89
CA ALA A 17 -0.31 47.84 -31.32
C ALA A 17 -0.15 49.36 -31.55
N CYS A 18 0.96 49.91 -30.99
CA CYS A 18 1.69 51.06 -31.55
C CYS A 18 3.22 50.95 -31.32
N SER A 19 3.92 50.68 -32.43
CA SER A 19 5.20 51.26 -32.94
C SER A 19 6.37 51.67 -32.02
N LYS A 20 7.49 50.95 -32.22
CA LYS A 20 8.80 51.41 -32.78
C LYS A 20 9.52 52.59 -32.11
N SER A 21 10.68 52.32 -31.49
CA SER A 21 11.91 53.14 -31.49
C SER A 21 13.11 52.35 -30.91
N GLU A 22 14.13 52.12 -31.73
CA GLU A 22 15.55 51.95 -31.36
C GLU A 22 16.29 53.18 -31.93
N PRO A 23 17.55 53.53 -31.59
CA PRO A 23 18.55 52.83 -30.75
C PRO A 23 19.23 53.74 -29.70
N ASP A 24 19.93 53.18 -28.69
CA ASP A 24 21.29 53.66 -28.33
C ASP A 24 22.01 52.78 -27.30
N ALA A 25 23.34 52.69 -27.49
CA ALA A 25 24.40 52.31 -26.56
C ALA A 25 24.42 50.91 -25.89
N ALA A 26 25.32 50.04 -26.36
CA ALA A 26 26.01 49.07 -25.51
C ALA A 26 27.05 49.79 -24.62
N PRO A 27 27.35 49.34 -23.38
CA PRO A 27 28.40 48.33 -23.22
C PRO A 27 28.27 47.35 -22.02
N MET A 28 28.85 46.17 -22.21
CA MET A 28 29.51 45.28 -21.22
C MET A 28 28.70 44.53 -20.13
N ALA A 29 28.90 43.20 -20.10
CA ALA A 29 28.31 42.18 -19.23
C ALA A 29 28.77 42.25 -17.75
N PRO A 30 28.09 41.56 -16.79
CA PRO A 30 28.50 40.18 -16.50
C PRO A 30 27.37 39.23 -16.02
N GLY A 31 27.56 37.94 -16.29
CA GLY A 31 27.08 36.86 -15.41
C GLY A 31 25.64 36.39 -15.61
N ALA A 32 25.38 35.58 -16.64
CA ALA A 32 24.30 34.62 -16.53
C ALA A 32 24.67 33.62 -15.42
N PRO A 33 23.85 33.44 -14.36
CA PRO A 33 24.15 32.44 -13.35
C PRO A 33 24.03 31.06 -13.98
N ALA A 34 25.19 30.43 -14.21
CA ALA A 34 25.35 29.01 -14.36
C ALA A 34 25.00 28.32 -13.04
N ALA A 35 23.71 28.29 -12.68
CA ALA A 35 23.23 27.64 -11.47
C ALA A 35 21.75 27.22 -11.61
N ALA A 36 21.42 26.49 -12.68
CA ALA A 36 20.17 25.73 -12.74
C ALA A 36 20.34 24.35 -13.42
N GLN A 37 21.57 23.87 -13.54
CA GLN A 37 21.88 22.51 -14.00
C GLN A 37 22.63 21.74 -12.90
N LYS A 38 21.85 21.19 -11.97
CA LYS A 38 22.15 20.13 -10.98
C LYS A 38 21.05 20.28 -9.92
N THR A 39 20.11 19.38 -9.70
CA THR A 39 20.10 17.94 -9.89
C THR A 39 18.63 17.58 -9.98
N ALA A 40 18.17 17.05 -11.12
CA ALA A 40 16.97 16.23 -11.09
C ALA A 40 17.33 15.04 -10.20
N ALA A 41 16.99 15.14 -8.91
CA ALA A 41 17.16 14.05 -7.98
C ALA A 41 16.49 12.85 -8.63
N GLN A 42 17.30 11.85 -8.99
CA GLN A 42 16.80 10.55 -9.39
C GLN A 42 15.85 10.13 -8.28
N LYS A 43 14.55 10.16 -8.60
CA LYS A 43 13.52 9.62 -7.73
C LYS A 43 13.88 8.15 -7.62
N ALA A 44 14.56 7.77 -6.54
CA ALA A 44 14.90 6.39 -6.27
C ALA A 44 13.61 5.60 -6.42
N SER A 45 13.61 4.62 -7.32
CA SER A 45 12.45 3.76 -7.54
C SER A 45 12.04 3.21 -6.18
N ALA A 46 10.76 3.36 -5.84
CA ALA A 46 10.27 2.81 -4.58
C ALA A 46 10.54 1.30 -4.57
N PRO A 47 11.00 0.73 -3.44
CA PRO A 47 11.25 -0.69 -3.35
C PRO A 47 9.97 -1.46 -3.70
N THR A 48 10.10 -2.42 -4.61
CA THR A 48 8.98 -3.27 -5.03
C THR A 48 9.22 -4.67 -4.51
N TYR A 49 8.24 -5.22 -3.78
CA TYR A 49 8.30 -6.57 -3.23
C TYR A 49 7.49 -7.54 -4.09
N PRO A 50 7.84 -8.84 -4.10
CA PRO A 50 7.02 -9.87 -4.72
C PRO A 50 5.58 -9.85 -4.20
N ARG A 51 4.62 -10.10 -5.09
CA ARG A 51 3.23 -10.32 -4.71
C ARG A 51 3.11 -11.56 -3.83
N VAL A 52 2.27 -11.46 -2.81
CA VAL A 52 1.96 -12.54 -1.88
C VAL A 52 0.57 -13.09 -2.18
N ALA A 53 0.46 -14.42 -2.25
CA ALA A 53 -0.78 -15.15 -2.41
C ALA A 53 -1.18 -15.81 -1.08
N ILE A 54 -2.46 -15.71 -0.74
CA ILE A 54 -3.09 -16.40 0.39
C ILE A 54 -4.24 -17.20 -0.22
N ASP A 55 -3.95 -18.44 -0.59
CA ASP A 55 -4.94 -19.36 -1.15
C ASP A 55 -5.78 -19.94 0.00
N THR A 56 -7.10 -19.77 -0.07
CA THR A 56 -8.03 -20.14 1.01
C THR A 56 -9.17 -21.02 0.51
N ASP A 57 -9.95 -21.59 1.42
CA ASP A 57 -11.20 -22.27 1.11
C ASP A 57 -12.28 -21.35 0.48
N ALA A 58 -12.16 -20.02 0.59
CA ALA A 58 -13.00 -19.05 -0.12
C ALA A 58 -12.40 -18.53 -1.45
N GLY A 59 -11.21 -19.02 -1.83
CA GLY A 59 -10.48 -18.61 -3.03
C GLY A 59 -9.21 -17.81 -2.74
N LEU A 60 -8.63 -17.22 -3.78
CA LEU A 60 -7.34 -16.54 -3.71
C LEU A 60 -7.46 -15.08 -3.27
N PHE A 61 -6.92 -14.77 -2.09
CA PHE A 61 -6.55 -13.41 -1.72
C PHE A 61 -5.11 -13.15 -2.16
N TRP A 62 -4.79 -11.94 -2.59
CA TRP A 62 -3.41 -11.56 -2.86
C TRP A 62 -3.15 -10.11 -2.47
N PHE A 63 -1.91 -9.80 -2.11
CA PHE A 63 -1.49 -8.43 -1.84
C PHE A 63 -0.04 -8.18 -2.29
N GLU A 64 0.28 -6.91 -2.51
CA GLU A 64 1.62 -6.44 -2.83
C GLU A 64 2.14 -5.64 -1.64
N PRO A 65 3.18 -6.15 -0.92
CA PRO A 65 3.77 -5.41 0.19
C PRO A 65 4.26 -4.04 -0.26
N ARG A 66 3.97 -3.01 0.53
CA ARG A 66 4.50 -1.65 0.39
C ARG A 66 5.53 -1.34 1.47
N ARG A 67 5.43 -2.03 2.61
CA ARG A 67 6.47 -2.14 3.62
C ARG A 67 6.67 -3.60 3.95
N CYS A 68 7.92 -4.01 4.05
CA CYS A 68 8.29 -5.39 4.36
C CYS A 68 9.63 -5.34 5.10
N SER A 69 9.59 -5.55 6.40
CA SER A 69 10.79 -5.65 7.23
C SER A 69 10.72 -6.93 8.06
N ILE A 70 11.80 -7.68 8.03
CA ILE A 70 12.05 -8.84 8.87
C ILE A 70 13.42 -8.62 9.50
N ALA A 71 13.49 -8.63 10.83
CA ALA A 71 14.73 -8.50 11.57
C ALA A 71 14.85 -9.67 12.56
N GLN A 72 15.98 -10.35 12.49
CA GLN A 72 16.38 -11.39 13.43
C GLN A 72 17.74 -11.01 13.99
N GLU A 73 17.83 -10.76 15.29
CA GLU A 73 19.07 -10.36 15.91
C GLU A 73 20.03 -11.57 16.03
N PRO A 74 21.31 -11.44 15.64
CA PRO A 74 22.27 -12.51 15.79
C PRO A 74 22.43 -12.93 17.26
N GLY A 75 22.19 -14.20 17.56
CA GLY A 75 22.27 -14.73 18.93
C GLY A 75 21.01 -14.56 19.77
N ASN A 76 19.95 -13.94 19.22
CA ASN A 76 18.61 -13.92 19.80
C ASN A 76 17.69 -14.82 18.96
N SER A 77 16.78 -15.54 19.63
CA SER A 77 15.72 -16.30 18.97
C SER A 77 14.51 -15.46 18.61
N GLU A 78 14.42 -14.23 19.11
CA GLU A 78 13.36 -13.28 18.79
C GLU A 78 13.48 -12.79 17.34
N VAL A 79 12.33 -12.70 16.68
CA VAL A 79 12.20 -12.31 15.29
C VAL A 79 11.11 -11.26 15.23
N SER A 80 11.45 -10.05 14.79
CA SER A 80 10.46 -9.01 14.54
C SER A 80 10.14 -8.90 13.06
N TYR A 81 8.86 -8.70 12.74
CA TYR A 81 8.42 -8.44 11.37
C TYR A 81 7.31 -7.39 11.36
N SER A 82 7.34 -6.56 10.32
CA SER A 82 6.32 -5.56 10.02
C SER A 82 6.12 -5.50 8.52
N ILE A 83 4.97 -6.00 8.09
CA ILE A 83 4.63 -6.17 6.68
C ILE A 83 3.23 -5.61 6.47
N GLU A 84 3.07 -4.78 5.46
CA GLU A 84 1.77 -4.24 5.09
C GLU A 84 1.67 -4.01 3.58
N GLY A 85 0.50 -4.25 3.02
CA GLY A 85 0.28 -4.10 1.59
C GLY A 85 -1.18 -4.08 1.18
N ALA A 86 -1.42 -3.54 0.00
CA ALA A 86 -2.74 -3.51 -0.62
C ALA A 86 -2.88 -4.65 -1.62
N GLY A 87 -4.12 -5.08 -1.87
CA GLY A 87 -4.38 -6.26 -2.68
C GLY A 87 -5.82 -6.38 -3.12
N GLN A 88 -6.21 -7.60 -3.48
CA GLN A 88 -7.60 -7.95 -3.77
C GLN A 88 -8.02 -9.28 -3.14
N SER A 89 -9.29 -9.38 -2.80
CA SER A 89 -9.98 -10.60 -2.39
C SER A 89 -10.43 -11.43 -3.61
N PRO A 90 -10.91 -12.68 -3.41
CA PRO A 90 -11.36 -13.55 -4.49
C PRO A 90 -12.50 -12.97 -5.33
N ASP A 91 -13.35 -12.13 -4.73
CA ASP A 91 -14.48 -11.44 -5.36
C ASP A 91 -14.10 -10.07 -5.95
N GLY A 92 -12.81 -9.71 -5.91
CA GLY A 92 -12.28 -8.48 -6.51
C GLY A 92 -12.42 -7.22 -5.65
N GLN A 93 -12.84 -7.34 -4.38
CA GLN A 93 -12.84 -6.21 -3.46
C GLN A 93 -11.41 -5.80 -3.09
N PRO A 94 -11.16 -4.51 -2.85
CA PRO A 94 -9.87 -4.06 -2.33
C PRO A 94 -9.61 -4.64 -0.94
N ILE A 95 -8.39 -5.08 -0.69
CA ILE A 95 -7.94 -5.50 0.64
C ILE A 95 -6.68 -4.77 1.10
N TYR A 96 -6.50 -4.72 2.41
CA TYR A 96 -5.29 -4.26 3.07
C TYR A 96 -4.86 -5.29 4.10
N VAL A 97 -3.65 -5.83 3.92
CA VAL A 97 -3.10 -6.90 4.75
C VAL A 97 -2.02 -6.34 5.67
N THR A 98 -2.01 -6.79 6.93
CA THR A 98 -0.95 -6.51 7.90
C THR A 98 -0.44 -7.81 8.51
N VAL A 99 0.88 -7.91 8.66
CA VAL A 99 1.56 -9.01 9.38
C VAL A 99 2.51 -8.38 10.38
N GLN A 100 2.27 -8.65 11.67
CA GLN A 100 3.04 -8.04 12.76
C GLN A 100 3.35 -9.08 13.84
N ASP A 101 4.52 -8.95 14.46
CA ASP A 101 4.81 -9.59 15.74
C ASP A 101 4.26 -8.69 16.85
N GLU A 102 3.13 -9.07 17.45
CA GLU A 102 2.39 -8.18 18.35
C GLU A 102 3.04 -8.11 19.76
N ASP A 103 3.67 -9.19 20.22
CA ASP A 103 3.99 -9.34 21.65
C ASP A 103 5.35 -9.99 21.99
N ASN A 104 6.24 -10.22 21.01
CA ASN A 104 7.46 -11.03 21.18
C ASN A 104 7.18 -12.40 21.83
N ASN A 105 5.92 -12.87 21.78
CA ASN A 105 5.49 -14.12 22.38
C ASN A 105 5.40 -15.19 21.28
N PRO A 106 6.43 -16.01 21.08
CA PRO A 106 6.44 -17.02 20.03
C PRO A 106 5.33 -18.08 20.17
N ALA A 107 4.65 -18.15 21.33
CA ALA A 107 3.53 -19.05 21.54
C ALA A 107 2.21 -18.55 20.92
N GLN A 108 2.06 -17.25 20.67
CA GLN A 108 0.85 -16.66 20.06
C GLN A 108 0.99 -16.47 18.54
N GLY A 109 2.23 -16.52 18.02
CA GLY A 109 2.49 -16.45 16.58
C GLY A 109 2.25 -15.06 15.99
N PRO A 110 2.29 -14.91 14.66
CA PRO A 110 2.09 -13.62 14.02
C PRO A 110 0.63 -13.23 14.13
N GLU A 111 0.38 -11.94 14.28
CA GLU A 111 -0.91 -11.40 13.91
C GLU A 111 -0.93 -11.15 12.40
N LEU A 112 -1.76 -11.90 11.70
CA LEU A 112 -2.01 -11.72 10.27
C LEU A 112 -3.47 -11.28 10.07
N ARG A 113 -3.66 -10.03 9.61
CA ARG A 113 -5.00 -9.46 9.36
C ARG A 113 -5.24 -9.24 7.88
N ILE A 114 -6.43 -9.59 7.41
CA ILE A 114 -6.96 -9.21 6.09
C ILE A 114 -8.15 -8.29 6.29
N ASN A 115 -7.98 -7.02 5.94
CA ASN A 115 -9.02 -6.00 5.96
C ASN A 115 -9.65 -5.92 4.57
N VAL A 116 -10.92 -6.31 4.42
CA VAL A 116 -11.64 -6.31 3.14
C VAL A 116 -12.51 -5.06 3.02
N GLY A 117 -12.66 -4.56 1.79
CA GLY A 117 -13.37 -3.31 1.48
C GLY A 117 -12.48 -2.06 1.55
N THR A 118 -11.17 -2.22 1.75
CA THR A 118 -10.21 -1.12 1.84
C THR A 118 -8.84 -1.53 1.33
N ASP A 119 -8.13 -0.60 0.69
CA ASP A 119 -6.74 -0.74 0.25
C ASP A 119 -5.76 0.08 1.12
N GLN A 120 -6.23 0.62 2.26
CA GLN A 120 -5.51 1.58 3.09
C GLN A 120 -5.63 1.27 4.60
N PRO A 121 -4.59 1.57 5.40
CA PRO A 121 -4.55 1.25 6.83
C PRO A 121 -5.53 2.03 7.71
N ARG A 122 -5.96 3.22 7.27
CA ARG A 122 -6.77 4.16 8.08
C ARG A 122 -8.22 4.25 7.64
N LYS A 123 -8.63 3.40 6.71
CA LYS A 123 -10.01 3.31 6.23
C LYS A 123 -10.71 2.18 6.96
N THR A 124 -11.93 2.42 7.42
CA THR A 124 -12.77 1.40 8.06
C THR A 124 -13.01 0.25 7.08
N PRO A 125 -12.61 -0.99 7.41
CA PRO A 125 -12.93 -2.14 6.60
C PRO A 125 -14.38 -2.58 6.79
N GLU A 126 -14.90 -3.29 5.79
CA GLU A 126 -16.21 -3.95 5.87
C GLU A 126 -16.12 -5.29 6.61
N VAL A 127 -15.00 -5.99 6.41
CA VAL A 127 -14.71 -7.28 7.03
C VAL A 127 -13.25 -7.31 7.50
N VAL A 128 -13.04 -7.86 8.69
CA VAL A 128 -11.69 -8.11 9.23
C VAL A 128 -11.57 -9.61 9.54
N TRP A 129 -10.61 -10.25 8.89
CA TRP A 129 -10.18 -11.61 9.17
C TRP A 129 -8.86 -11.56 9.91
N ILE A 130 -8.75 -12.23 11.05
CA ILE A 130 -7.54 -12.22 11.87
C ILE A 130 -7.12 -13.65 12.15
N ALA A 131 -5.86 -14.00 11.88
CA ALA A 131 -5.28 -15.24 12.36
C ALA A 131 -4.70 -15.02 13.76
N ASN A 132 -4.83 -16.02 14.63
CA ASN A 132 -4.38 -16.00 16.04
C ASN A 132 -5.04 -14.94 16.93
N ASP A 133 -6.20 -14.38 16.56
CA ASP A 133 -6.93 -13.52 17.50
C ASP A 133 -7.53 -14.31 18.67
N GLY A 134 -7.99 -13.62 19.71
CA GLY A 134 -8.62 -14.28 20.86
C GLY A 134 -9.89 -15.08 20.53
N SER A 135 -10.48 -14.88 19.34
CA SER A 135 -11.62 -15.69 18.90
C SER A 135 -11.17 -17.08 18.41
N ALA A 136 -9.94 -17.23 17.92
CA ALA A 136 -9.32 -18.51 17.56
C ALA A 136 -9.31 -19.49 18.74
N ASP A 137 -9.06 -19.02 19.96
CA ASP A 137 -9.04 -19.84 21.18
C ASP A 137 -10.41 -20.48 21.46
N SER A 138 -11.47 -19.68 21.42
CA SER A 138 -12.84 -20.17 21.63
C SER A 138 -13.27 -21.18 20.56
N LEU A 139 -12.70 -21.05 19.36
CA LEU A 139 -12.91 -21.94 18.23
C LEU A 139 -11.95 -23.14 18.21
N ARG A 140 -11.02 -23.26 19.16
CA ARG A 140 -9.99 -24.32 19.21
C ARG A 140 -9.18 -24.40 17.91
N VAL A 141 -8.93 -23.26 17.29
CA VAL A 141 -8.08 -23.14 16.11
C VAL A 141 -6.62 -23.20 16.58
N PRO A 142 -5.79 -24.12 16.05
CA PRO A 142 -4.38 -24.15 16.40
C PRO A 142 -3.66 -22.86 15.98
N ALA A 143 -2.78 -22.34 16.84
CA ALA A 143 -1.97 -21.18 16.50
C ALA A 143 -1.14 -21.42 15.22
N ALA A 144 -1.08 -20.38 14.38
CA ALA A 144 -0.22 -20.36 13.21
C ALA A 144 1.26 -20.46 13.65
N LYS A 145 2.07 -21.10 12.81
CA LYS A 145 3.51 -21.26 13.07
C LYS A 145 4.32 -20.38 12.14
N THR A 146 5.19 -19.57 12.71
CA THR A 146 6.12 -18.74 11.94
C THR A 146 7.46 -19.43 11.79
N THR A 147 8.05 -19.34 10.59
CA THR A 147 9.46 -19.65 10.34
C THR A 147 10.06 -18.49 9.55
N VAL A 148 11.23 -18.02 9.97
CA VAL A 148 12.00 -17.00 9.24
C VAL A 148 13.29 -17.59 8.70
N GLN A 149 13.57 -17.28 7.43
CA GLN A 149 14.78 -17.67 6.71
C GLN A 149 15.31 -16.46 5.95
N GLY A 150 16.27 -15.75 6.54
CA GLY A 150 16.79 -14.50 5.98
C GLY A 150 15.68 -13.45 5.83
N ALA A 151 15.43 -12.99 4.60
CA ALA A 151 14.39 -12.02 4.29
C ALA A 151 13.02 -12.65 3.94
N THR A 152 12.83 -13.94 4.24
CA THR A 152 11.58 -14.65 3.97
C THR A 152 10.88 -15.06 5.26
N LEU A 153 9.58 -14.73 5.34
CA LEU A 153 8.66 -15.15 6.38
C LEU A 153 7.73 -16.23 5.82
N GLU A 154 7.65 -17.39 6.46
CA GLU A 154 6.65 -18.42 6.19
C GLU A 154 5.72 -18.55 7.39
N VAL A 155 4.41 -18.43 7.15
CA VAL A 155 3.36 -18.64 8.15
C VAL A 155 2.56 -19.89 7.78
N GLN A 156 2.64 -20.92 8.63
CA GLN A 156 2.02 -22.21 8.42
C GLN A 156 0.73 -22.36 9.22
N ARG A 157 -0.20 -23.19 8.71
CA ARG A 157 -1.47 -23.53 9.37
C ARG A 157 -2.33 -22.30 9.68
N VAL A 158 -2.38 -21.37 8.73
CA VAL A 158 -3.13 -20.12 8.87
C VAL A 158 -4.62 -20.41 8.78
N VAL A 159 -5.34 -20.09 9.85
CA VAL A 159 -6.80 -20.05 9.88
C VAL A 159 -7.17 -18.68 10.41
N PHE A 160 -7.89 -17.92 9.62
CA PHE A 160 -8.46 -16.66 10.05
C PHE A 160 -9.83 -16.87 10.65
N THR A 161 -10.14 -16.06 11.64
CA THR A 161 -11.42 -16.06 12.34
C THR A 161 -12.08 -14.70 12.22
N ARG A 162 -13.41 -14.70 12.25
CA ARG A 162 -14.26 -13.51 12.27
C ARG A 162 -15.47 -13.77 13.14
N SER A 163 -15.88 -12.75 13.91
CA SER A 163 -17.16 -12.74 14.64
C SER A 163 -17.40 -13.97 15.53
N GLY A 164 -16.32 -14.62 16.02
CA GLY A 164 -16.38 -15.74 16.97
C GLY A 164 -16.96 -17.05 16.42
N SER A 165 -17.23 -17.17 15.12
CA SER A 165 -17.80 -18.40 14.54
C SER A 165 -17.35 -18.68 13.11
N ASP A 166 -17.08 -17.64 12.33
CA ASP A 166 -16.63 -17.79 10.95
C ASP A 166 -15.15 -18.13 10.88
N ARG A 167 -14.80 -18.93 9.87
CA ARG A 167 -13.42 -19.32 9.58
C ARG A 167 -13.12 -19.13 8.10
N LEU A 168 -11.87 -18.81 7.83
CA LEU A 168 -11.27 -18.78 6.51
C LEU A 168 -9.93 -19.51 6.60
N THR A 169 -9.80 -20.63 5.91
CA THR A 169 -8.67 -21.55 6.08
C THR A 169 -7.71 -21.42 4.91
N ALA A 170 -6.44 -21.09 5.17
CA ALA A 170 -5.43 -21.13 4.13
C ALA A 170 -5.15 -22.59 3.72
N GLN A 171 -5.13 -22.86 2.41
CA GLN A 171 -4.87 -24.18 1.86
C GLN A 171 -3.39 -24.59 1.93
N GLY A 172 -2.50 -23.63 2.21
CA GLY A 172 -1.07 -23.84 2.32
C GLY A 172 -0.39 -22.75 3.15
N PRO A 173 0.95 -22.81 3.28
CA PRO A 173 1.71 -21.78 3.97
C PRO A 173 1.64 -20.45 3.23
N VAL A 174 1.49 -19.36 3.98
CA VAL A 174 1.61 -17.99 3.46
C VAL A 174 3.09 -17.63 3.46
N ARG A 175 3.65 -17.39 2.28
CA ARG A 175 5.06 -17.04 2.08
C ARG A 175 5.20 -15.59 1.69
N ILE A 176 5.99 -14.85 2.46
CA ILE A 176 6.25 -13.44 2.22
C ILE A 176 7.75 -13.25 2.08
N ASP A 177 8.17 -12.82 0.90
CA ASP A 177 9.55 -12.50 0.58
C ASP A 177 9.73 -10.97 0.64
N CYS A 178 10.52 -10.51 1.62
CA CYS A 178 10.89 -9.11 1.75
C CYS A 178 12.14 -8.74 0.93
N THR A 179 12.63 -9.63 0.06
CA THR A 179 13.68 -9.28 -0.90
C THR A 179 13.13 -8.34 -1.96
N GLN A 180 13.73 -7.16 -2.07
CA GLN A 180 13.32 -6.13 -3.04
C GLN A 180 13.75 -6.53 -4.47
N ARG A 181 12.93 -6.17 -5.46
CA ARG A 181 13.23 -6.27 -6.90
C ARG A 181 13.79 -4.96 -7.46
#